data_AF-A0A9X0K0N2-F1
#
_entry.id   AF-A0A9X0K0N2-F1
#
_cell.length_a   1.000
_cell.length_b   1.000
_cell.length_c   1.000
_cell.angle_alpha   90.00
_cell.angle_beta   90.00
_cell.angle_gamma   90.00
#
_symmetry.space_group_name_H-M   'P 1'
#
loop_
_entity.id
_entity.type
_entity.pdbx_description
1 polymer ?
#
loop_
_entity_poly.entity_id
_entity_poly.type
_entity_poly.pdbx_seq_one_letter_code
_entity_poly.pdbx_strand_id
1 'polypeptide(L)'
;SHDDENIGGGRRNVVNRPTERIGTQLMVHKKLRRLEELADAIESVYVLLEREKQRLVKLKYWTKPQCKTWDGIAEELHITKRTALRWRDGIVYAIAEKLGER
;
A
#
# COMPACT_ATOMS: atom_id res chain seq x y z
N SER A 1 -3.20 41.40 55.04
CA SER A 1 -2.37 40.75 54.02
C SER A 1 -2.02 39.37 54.51
N HIS A 2 -2.65 38.34 53.95
CA HIS A 2 -2.15 36.97 54.06
C HIS A 2 -2.68 36.19 52.87
N ASP A 3 -1.77 35.47 52.23
CA ASP A 3 -1.73 35.16 50.82
C ASP A 3 -2.64 34.01 50.39
N ASP A 4 -3.00 34.04 49.10
CA ASP A 4 -3.75 33.04 48.35
C ASP A 4 -2.94 31.73 48.23
N GLU A 5 -3.33 30.69 48.99
CA GLU A 5 -2.73 29.36 48.89
C GLU A 5 -3.35 28.54 47.75
N ASN A 6 -2.66 28.56 46.60
CA ASN A 6 -2.81 27.55 45.57
C ASN A 6 -2.06 26.27 45.97
N ILE A 7 -2.78 25.24 46.45
CA ILE A 7 -2.29 23.85 46.43
C ILE A 7 -3.39 22.91 45.90
N GLY A 8 -3.35 22.70 44.58
CA GLY A 8 -3.19 21.37 43.96
C GLY A 8 -4.05 20.21 44.46
N GLY A 9 -5.29 20.11 43.96
CA GLY A 9 -6.15 18.92 44.10
C GLY A 9 -6.67 18.35 42.77
N GLY A 10 -6.00 18.62 41.66
CA GLY A 10 -6.36 18.07 40.36
C GLY A 10 -6.09 16.56 40.32
N ARG A 11 -7.14 15.76 40.55
CA ARG A 11 -7.14 14.30 40.32
C ARG A 11 -6.53 14.02 38.96
N ARG A 12 -5.27 13.56 38.94
CA ARG A 12 -4.64 13.01 37.75
C ARG A 12 -5.40 11.74 37.39
N ASN A 13 -6.42 11.88 36.53
CA ASN A 13 -6.85 10.79 35.69
C ASN A 13 -5.71 10.51 34.70
N VAL A 14 -4.63 9.86 35.17
CA VAL A 14 -3.78 9.06 34.29
C VAL A 14 -4.68 7.91 33.87
N VAL A 15 -5.57 8.18 32.90
CA VAL A 15 -6.25 7.13 32.18
C VAL A 15 -5.16 6.50 31.33
N ASN A 16 -4.34 5.65 31.96
CA ASN A 16 -3.57 4.65 31.25
C ASN A 16 -4.65 3.82 30.56
N ARG A 17 -4.90 4.08 29.28
CA ARG A 17 -5.88 3.38 28.45
C ARG A 17 -5.14 2.23 27.75
N PRO A 18 -4.85 1.10 28.44
CA PRO A 18 -4.20 -0.04 27.81
C PRO A 18 -5.02 -0.52 26.62
N THR A 19 -6.35 -0.44 26.69
CA THR A 19 -7.27 -0.77 25.60
C THR A 19 -7.03 0.05 24.34
N GLU A 20 -6.72 1.35 24.45
CA GLU A 20 -6.43 2.18 23.28
C GLU A 20 -5.05 1.87 22.70
N ARG A 21 -4.05 1.60 23.55
CA ARG A 21 -2.71 1.23 23.09
C ARG A 21 -2.74 -0.14 22.40
N ILE A 22 -3.45 -1.11 22.98
CA ILE A 22 -3.66 -2.45 22.40
C ILE A 22 -4.46 -2.34 21.10
N GLY A 23 -5.52 -1.50 21.06
CA GLY A 23 -6.29 -1.26 19.84
C GLY A 23 -5.47 -0.65 18.72
N THR A 24 -4.61 0.33 19.04
CA THR A 24 -3.69 0.96 18.09
C THR A 24 -2.64 -0.04 17.59
N GLN A 25 -2.02 -0.82 18.49
CA GLN A 25 -1.06 -1.85 18.13
C GLN A 25 -1.69 -2.93 17.23
N LEU A 26 -2.91 -3.37 17.55
CA LEU A 26 -3.64 -4.34 16.74
C LEU A 26 -3.97 -3.78 15.35
N MET A 27 -4.38 -2.51 15.26
CA MET A 27 -4.59 -1.83 13.98
C MET A 27 -3.31 -1.73 13.15
N VAL A 28 -2.19 -1.37 13.77
CA VAL A 28 -0.87 -1.31 13.10
C VAL A 28 -0.47 -2.69 12.59
N HIS A 29 -0.59 -3.72 13.43
CA HIS A 29 -0.27 -5.10 13.04
C HIS A 29 -1.15 -5.60 11.89
N LYS A 30 -2.47 -5.33 11.94
CA LYS A 30 -3.39 -5.68 10.84
C LYS A 30 -3.04 -4.95 9.56
N LYS A 31 -2.68 -3.67 9.63
CA LYS A 31 -2.26 -2.88 8.47
C LYS A 31 -0.96 -3.40 7.87
N LEU A 32 0.03 -3.71 8.71
CA LEU A 32 1.30 -4.27 8.28
C LEU A 32 1.09 -5.60 7.56
N ARG A 33 0.35 -6.53 8.19
CA ARG A 33 0.04 -7.82 7.58
C ARG A 33 -0.66 -7.69 6.23
N ARG A 34 -1.61 -6.75 6.11
CA ARG A 34 -2.28 -6.49 4.83
C ARG A 34 -1.32 -5.99 3.74
N LEU A 35 -0.34 -5.16 4.10
CA LEU A 35 0.67 -4.67 3.17
C LEU A 35 1.63 -5.78 2.74
N GLU A 36 2.00 -6.67 3.66
CA GLU A 36 2.79 -7.86 3.39
C GLU A 36 2.04 -8.81 2.44
N GLU A 37 0.79 -9.15 2.76
CA GLU A 37 -0.08 -9.96 1.90
C GLU A 37 -0.22 -9.37 0.48
N LEU A 38 -0.37 -8.05 0.38
CA LEU A 38 -0.42 -7.35 -0.90
C LEU A 38 0.90 -7.42 -1.66
N ALA A 39 2.03 -7.21 -0.98
CA ALA A 39 3.35 -7.30 -1.60
C ALA A 39 3.63 -8.71 -2.13
N ASP A 40 3.34 -9.73 -1.32
CA ASP A 40 3.49 -11.14 -1.69
C ASP A 40 2.59 -11.51 -2.88
N ALA A 41 1.35 -11.00 -2.89
CA ALA A 41 0.44 -11.21 -4.02
C ALA A 41 1.00 -10.60 -5.31
N ILE A 42 1.47 -9.34 -5.25
CA ILE A 42 2.09 -8.66 -6.40
C ILE A 42 3.31 -9.42 -6.90
N GLU A 43 4.22 -9.83 -6.01
CA GLU A 43 5.44 -10.55 -6.37
C GLU A 43 5.11 -11.89 -7.02
N SER A 44 4.18 -12.65 -6.43
CA SER A 44 3.80 -13.95 -6.96
C SER A 44 3.16 -13.87 -8.35
N VAL A 45 2.33 -12.85 -8.61
CA VAL A 45 1.77 -12.60 -9.94
C VAL A 45 2.89 -12.16 -10.88
N TYR A 46 3.75 -11.24 -10.45
CA TYR A 46 4.83 -10.70 -11.26
C TYR A 46 5.80 -11.77 -11.78
N VAL A 47 6.19 -12.73 -10.95
CA VAL A 47 7.09 -13.83 -11.33
C VAL A 47 6.46 -14.73 -12.39
N LEU A 48 5.13 -14.88 -12.40
CA LEU A 48 4.39 -15.69 -13.37
C LEU A 48 4.10 -14.96 -14.68
N LEU A 49 4.27 -13.63 -14.73
CA LEU A 49 4.04 -12.86 -15.95
C LEU A 49 5.11 -13.14 -17.01
N GLU A 50 4.68 -13.12 -18.28
CA GLU A 50 5.59 -13.08 -19.42
C GLU A 50 6.55 -11.88 -19.35
N ARG A 51 7.74 -12.02 -19.93
CA ARG A 51 8.80 -11.00 -19.87
C ARG A 51 8.38 -9.62 -20.37
N GLU A 52 7.50 -9.54 -21.37
CA GLU A 52 7.00 -8.27 -21.90
C GLU A 52 6.07 -7.56 -20.90
N LYS A 53 5.17 -8.31 -20.26
CA LYS A 53 4.30 -7.81 -19.19
C LYS A 53 5.13 -7.38 -17.98
N GLN A 54 6.16 -8.14 -17.63
CA GLN A 54 7.11 -7.75 -16.57
C GLN A 54 7.84 -6.44 -16.87
N ARG A 55 8.24 -6.20 -18.13
CA ARG A 55 8.82 -4.93 -18.57
C ARG A 55 7.81 -3.78 -18.44
N LEU A 56 6.54 -3.99 -18.80
CA LEU A 56 5.48 -3.01 -18.59
C LEU A 56 5.40 -2.58 -17.12
N VAL A 57 5.36 -3.54 -16.20
CA VAL A 57 5.24 -3.20 -14.77
C VAL A 57 6.50 -2.46 -14.28
N LYS A 58 7.70 -2.87 -14.73
CA LYS A 58 8.96 -2.17 -14.43
C LYS A 58 8.96 -0.72 -14.91
N LEU A 59 8.58 -0.48 -16.16
CA LEU A 59 8.53 0.85 -16.77
C LEU A 59 7.48 1.74 -16.10
N LYS A 60 6.35 1.18 -15.65
CA LYS A 60 5.25 1.97 -15.10
C LYS A 60 5.31 2.17 -13.59
N TYR A 61 5.74 1.19 -12.81
CA TYR A 61 5.58 1.20 -11.35
C TYR A 61 6.90 1.19 -10.58
N TRP A 62 7.97 0.63 -11.15
CA TRP A 62 9.29 0.57 -10.48
C TRP A 62 10.28 1.64 -10.95
N THR A 63 10.09 2.22 -12.13
CA THR A 63 10.98 3.27 -12.64
C THR A 63 10.72 4.59 -11.93
N LYS A 64 11.77 5.20 -11.35
CA LYS A 64 11.69 6.53 -10.69
C LYS A 64 12.82 7.42 -11.23
N PRO A 65 12.53 8.62 -11.79
CA PRO A 65 11.21 9.18 -12.04
C PRO A 65 10.50 8.49 -13.22
N GLN A 66 9.19 8.28 -13.09
CA GLN A 66 8.37 7.72 -14.17
C GLN A 66 7.83 8.87 -15.03
N CYS A 67 8.55 9.23 -16.09
CA CYS A 67 8.16 10.34 -16.97
C CYS A 67 7.36 9.90 -18.21
N LYS A 68 7.23 8.59 -18.44
CA LYS A 68 6.61 8.06 -19.67
C LYS A 68 5.09 7.98 -19.55
N THR A 69 4.38 8.48 -20.55
CA THR A 69 2.94 8.24 -20.69
C THR A 69 2.66 6.78 -21.04
N TRP A 70 1.39 6.36 -20.98
CA TRP A 70 1.01 5.04 -21.48
C TRP A 70 1.35 4.85 -22.96
N ASP A 71 1.28 5.92 -23.75
CA ASP A 71 1.68 5.89 -25.15
C ASP A 71 3.20 5.66 -25.30
N GLY A 72 4.02 6.37 -24.52
CA GLY A 72 5.48 6.16 -24.54
C GLY A 72 5.92 4.79 -24.01
N ILE A 73 5.22 4.23 -23.03
CA ILE A 73 5.48 2.85 -22.57
C ILE A 73 5.09 1.84 -23.66
N ALA A 74 3.95 2.06 -24.33
CA ALA A 74 3.51 1.17 -25.39
C ALA A 74 4.47 1.20 -26.58
N GLU A 75 4.99 2.37 -26.94
CA GLU A 75 6.01 2.54 -27.97
C GLU A 75 7.31 1.79 -27.64
N GLU A 76 7.81 1.90 -26.41
CA GLU A 76 9.01 1.20 -25.94
C GLU A 76 8.85 -0.33 -25.89
N LEU A 77 7.62 -0.80 -25.69
CA LEU A 77 7.28 -2.22 -25.71
C LEU A 77 6.87 -2.72 -27.10
N HIS A 78 6.86 -1.84 -28.12
CA HIS A 78 6.38 -2.14 -29.47
C HIS A 78 4.96 -2.72 -29.51
N ILE A 79 4.07 -2.26 -28.62
CA ILE A 79 2.67 -2.65 -28.55
C ILE A 79 1.74 -1.45 -28.69
N THR A 80 0.46 -1.70 -28.91
CA THR A 80 -0.54 -0.61 -28.87
C THR A 80 -0.86 -0.20 -27.44
N LYS A 81 -1.23 1.07 -27.23
CA LYS A 81 -1.75 1.57 -25.95
C LYS A 81 -2.88 0.70 -25.40
N ARG A 82 -3.80 0.26 -26.28
CA ARG A 82 -4.91 -0.63 -25.90
C ARG A 82 -4.40 -1.95 -25.32
N THR A 83 -3.39 -2.54 -25.94
CA THR A 83 -2.75 -3.77 -25.43
C THR A 83 -2.10 -3.53 -24.07
N ALA A 84 -1.37 -2.42 -23.90
CA ALA A 84 -0.74 -2.07 -22.63
C ALA A 84 -1.76 -1.91 -21.50
N LEU A 85 -2.89 -1.23 -21.76
CA LEU A 85 -3.98 -1.07 -20.79
C LEU A 85 -4.65 -2.41 -20.47
N ARG A 86 -4.92 -3.25 -21.48
CA ARG A 86 -5.45 -4.60 -21.26
C ARG A 86 -4.54 -5.45 -20.39
N TRP A 87 -3.23 -5.37 -20.60
CA TRP A 87 -2.25 -6.07 -19.77
C TRP A 87 -2.25 -5.56 -18.34
N ARG A 88 -2.28 -4.24 -18.14
CA ARG A 88 -2.43 -3.65 -16.81
C ARG A 88 -3.67 -4.21 -16.10
N ASP A 89 -4.81 -4.20 -16.77
CA ASP A 89 -6.07 -4.67 -16.18
C ASP A 89 -5.97 -6.15 -15.82
N GLY A 90 -5.47 -7.00 -16.72
CA GLY A 90 -5.24 -8.42 -16.44
C GLY A 90 -4.32 -8.67 -15.25
N ILE A 91 -3.26 -7.87 -15.07
CA ILE A 91 -2.35 -7.96 -13.93
C ILE A 91 -3.07 -7.57 -12.63
N VAL A 92 -3.86 -6.49 -12.65
CA VAL A 92 -4.64 -6.06 -11.49
C VAL A 92 -5.67 -7.12 -11.09
N TYR A 93 -6.36 -7.72 -12.07
CA TYR A 93 -7.30 -8.82 -11.81
C TYR A 93 -6.60 -10.05 -11.23
N ALA A 94 -5.44 -10.44 -11.75
CA ALA A 94 -4.68 -11.57 -11.21
C ALA A 94 -4.22 -11.32 -9.76
N ILE A 95 -3.85 -10.08 -9.41
CA ILE A 95 -3.52 -9.71 -8.03
C ILE A 95 -4.77 -9.78 -7.15
N ALA A 96 -5.92 -9.29 -7.63
CA ALA A 96 -7.18 -9.35 -6.89
C ALA A 96 -7.63 -10.80 -6.64
N GLU A 97 -7.54 -11.69 -7.64
CA GLU A 97 -7.82 -13.11 -7.48
C GLU A 97 -6.90 -13.77 -6.44
N LYS A 98 -5.62 -13.40 -6.43
CA LYS A 98 -4.64 -13.92 -5.45
C LYS A 98 -4.99 -13.49 -4.02
N LEU A 99 -5.49 -12.27 -3.85
CA LEU A 99 -5.90 -11.73 -2.55
C LEU A 99 -7.26 -12.27 -2.09
N GLY A 100 -7.99 -12.99 -2.94
CA GLY A 100 -9.27 -13.58 -2.59
C GLY A 100 -10.43 -12.58 -2.52
N GLU A 101 -10.25 -11.38 -3.07
CA GLU A 101 -11.29 -10.35 -3.16
C GLU A 101 -12.22 -10.72 -4.34
N ARG A 102 -13.29 -11.47 -4.06
CA ARG A 102 -14.43 -11.74 -4.98
C ARG A 102 -15.64 -10.91 -4.61
#